data_AF-A0A1I7WY91-F1
#
_entry.id   AF-A0A1I7WY91-F1
#
_cell.length_a   1.000
_cell.length_b   1.000
_cell.length_c   1.000
_cell.angle_alpha   90.00
_cell.angle_beta   90.00
_cell.angle_gamma   90.00
#
_symmetry.space_group_name_H-M   'P 1'
#
loop_
_entity.id
_entity.type
_entity.pdbx_description
1 polymer ?
#
loop_
_entity_poly.entity_id
_entity_poly.type
_entity_poly.pdbx_seq_one_letter_code
_entity_poly.pdbx_strand_id
1 'polypeptide(L)' 'MSNSHQLRCRTCTGDDVIGCAYLGIHATDKSELEQWKSTVEHMGKEYKGTHHLKLQHSVPPVHVAEAGEDGDDDD' A
#
# COMPACT_ATOMS: atom_id res chain seq x y z
N MET A 1 14.08 -1.87 -20.74
CA MET A 1 13.68 -1.01 -19.61
C MET A 1 12.18 -1.22 -19.41
N SER A 2 11.78 -2.18 -18.58
CA SER A 2 10.36 -2.49 -18.38
C SER A 2 9.79 -1.63 -17.26
N ASN A 3 9.02 -0.60 -17.62
CA ASN A 3 8.20 0.13 -16.67
C ASN A 3 7.07 -0.78 -16.19
N SER A 4 7.31 -1.44 -15.05
CA SER A 4 6.30 -2.24 -14.36
C SER A 4 5.34 -1.29 -13.66
N HIS A 5 4.33 -0.79 -14.40
CA HIS A 5 3.18 -0.16 -13.78
C HIS A 5 2.36 -1.26 -13.11
N GLN A 6 2.62 -1.45 -11.83
CA GLN A 6 2.00 -2.44 -10.98
C GLN A 6 0.49 -2.16 -10.91
N LEU A 7 -0.30 -3.02 -11.55
CA LEU A 7 -1.77 -2.93 -11.54
C LEU A 7 -2.27 -3.32 -10.15
N ARG A 8 -2.97 -2.39 -9.52
CA ARG A 8 -3.58 -2.54 -8.19
C ARG A 8 -4.62 -3.66 -8.22
N CYS A 9 -4.45 -4.69 -7.37
CA CYS A 9 -5.49 -5.69 -7.12
C CYS A 9 -6.71 -4.98 -6.53
N ARG A 10 -7.81 -4.95 -7.28
CA ARG A 10 -9.09 -4.39 -6.81
C ARG A 10 -9.87 -5.49 -6.10
N THR A 11 -10.22 -5.26 -4.84
CA THR A 11 -11.08 -6.13 -4.04
C THR A 11 -12.54 -5.89 -4.41
N CYS A 12 -13.38 -6.91 -4.26
CA CYS A 12 -14.81 -6.83 -4.56
C CYS A 12 -15.59 -5.88 -3.64
N THR A 13 -15.02 -5.51 -2.49
CA THR A 13 -15.61 -4.56 -1.53
C THR A 13 -15.32 -3.10 -1.87
N GLY A 14 -14.30 -2.83 -2.70
CA GLY A 14 -13.91 -1.47 -3.09
C GLY A 14 -13.08 -0.71 -2.05
N ASP A 15 -12.68 -1.36 -0.95
CA ASP A 15 -11.88 -0.78 0.14
C ASP A 15 -10.36 -0.83 -0.13
N ASP A 16 -9.96 -0.76 -1.40
CA ASP A 16 -8.57 -0.92 -1.78
C ASP A 16 -7.72 0.23 -1.24
N VAL A 17 -6.53 -0.08 -0.71
CA VAL A 17 -5.56 0.95 -0.30
C VAL A 17 -5.03 1.67 -1.54
N ILE A 18 -5.19 3.01 -1.60
CA ILE A 18 -4.65 3.85 -2.70
C ILE A 18 -3.16 4.15 -2.50
N GLY A 19 -2.71 4.12 -1.24
CA GLY A 19 -1.37 4.44 -0.81
C GLY A 19 -1.32 4.77 0.69
N CYS A 20 -0.13 4.96 1.21
CA CYS A 20 0.14 5.17 2.64
C CYS A 20 1.18 6.28 2.84
N ALA A 21 1.07 6.98 3.97
CA ALA A 21 2.11 7.84 4.52
C ALA A 21 2.34 7.43 5.98
N TYR A 22 3.55 7.60 6.48
CA TYR A 22 3.93 7.11 7.79
C TYR A 22 4.50 8.24 8.65
N LEU A 23 4.10 8.32 9.91
CA LEU A 23 4.76 9.13 10.93
C LEU A 23 5.47 8.20 11.92
N GLY A 24 6.59 8.63 12.48
CA GLY A 24 7.36 7.83 13.43
C GLY A 24 8.45 6.98 12.80
N ILE A 25 8.67 5.77 13.35
CA ILE A 25 9.81 4.90 13.01
C ILE A 25 9.81 4.49 11.52
N HIS A 26 8.64 4.45 10.89
CA HIS A 26 8.49 4.09 9.47
C HIS A 26 8.42 5.30 8.53
N ALA A 27 8.55 6.53 9.05
CA ALA A 27 8.61 7.73 8.24
C ALA A 27 9.88 7.70 7.36
N THR A 28 9.71 7.90 6.07
CA THR A 28 10.81 7.90 5.10
C THR A 28 11.00 9.25 4.45
N ASP A 29 9.94 10.06 4.37
CA ASP A 29 10.02 11.39 3.80
C ASP A 29 10.45 12.42 4.84
N LYS A 30 11.19 13.43 4.38
CA LYS A 30 11.62 14.54 5.24
C LYS A 30 10.44 15.21 5.95
N SER A 31 9.33 15.45 5.26
CA SER A 31 8.16 16.10 5.85
C SER A 31 7.49 15.27 6.94
N GLU A 32 7.47 13.95 6.78
CA GLU A 32 6.94 13.02 7.78
C GLU A 32 7.82 13.02 9.05
N LEU A 33 9.14 12.95 8.86
CA LEU A 33 10.12 12.96 9.94
C LEU A 33 10.06 14.28 10.73
N GLU A 34 10.01 15.41 10.03
CA GLU A 34 9.95 16.73 10.67
C GLU A 34 8.64 16.94 11.44
N GLN A 35 7.51 16.48 10.89
CA GLN A 35 6.22 16.55 11.60
C GLN A 35 6.21 15.64 12.82
N TRP A 36 6.72 14.40 12.69
CA TRP A 36 6.83 13.50 13.83
C TRP A 36 7.72 14.07 14.93
N LYS A 37 8.89 14.60 14.56
CA LYS A 37 9.81 15.27 15.49
C LYS A 37 9.12 16.40 16.24
N SER A 38 8.41 17.27 15.52
CA SER A 38 7.70 18.41 16.13
C SER A 38 6.62 17.94 17.13
N THR A 39 5.91 16.87 16.78
CA THR A 39 4.85 16.27 17.62
C THR A 39 5.41 15.69 18.92
N VAL A 40 6.54 14.97 18.86
CA VAL A 40 7.14 14.37 20.07
C VAL A 40 7.82 15.40 20.95
N GLU A 41 8.41 16.46 20.37
CA GLU A 41 9.07 17.53 21.12
C GLU A 41 8.08 18.45 21.83
N HIS A 42 6.88 18.64 21.26
CA HIS A 42 5.89 19.59 21.77
C HIS A 42 4.56 18.89 22.06
N MET A 43 4.55 18.05 23.09
CA MET A 43 3.35 17.33 23.51
C MET A 43 2.19 18.29 23.82
N GLY A 44 0.98 17.92 23.38
CA GLY A 44 -0.23 18.73 23.58
C GLY A 44 -0.47 19.80 22.52
N LYS A 45 0.44 19.95 21.53
CA LYS A 45 0.24 20.81 20.36
C LYS A 45 -0.19 20.00 19.15
N GLU A 46 -1.20 20.49 18.43
CA GLU A 46 -1.64 19.91 17.17
C GLU A 46 -0.79 20.39 15.99
N TYR A 47 -0.47 19.48 15.08
CA TYR A 47 0.30 19.74 13.86
C TYR A 47 -0.47 19.24 12.64
N LYS A 48 -0.54 20.08 11.61
CA LYS A 48 -1.13 19.75 10.31
C LYS A 48 -0.06 19.82 9.22
N GLY A 49 0.05 18.78 8.42
CA GLY A 49 0.96 18.71 7.27
C GLY A 49 0.38 17.87 6.15
N THR A 50 0.92 18.06 4.94
CA THR A 50 0.55 17.32 3.73
C THR A 50 1.69 16.39 3.36
N HIS A 51 1.39 15.11 3.14
CA HIS A 51 2.36 14.09 2.73
C HIS A 51 1.90 13.41 1.45
N HIS A 52 2.87 12.96 0.64
CA HIS A 52 2.59 12.20 -0.57
C HIS A 52 2.30 10.74 -0.20
N LEU A 53 1.20 10.20 -0.71
CA LEU A 53 0.88 8.80 -0.54
C LEU A 53 1.84 7.95 -1.37
N LYS A 54 2.45 6.98 -0.72
CA LYS A 54 3.36 6.00 -1.34
C LYS A 54 2.59 4.70 -1.60
N LEU A 55 2.87 4.05 -2.72
CA LEU A 55 2.31 2.73 -3.00
C LEU A 55 2.85 1.74 -1.97
N GLN A 56 1.98 0.90 -1.40
CA GLN A 56 2.47 -0.25 -0.65
C GLN A 56 3.20 -1.17 -1.62
N HIS A 57 4.40 -1.62 -1.26
CA HIS A 57 5.18 -2.55 -2.06
C HIS A 57 4.31 -3.80 -2.30
N SER A 58 3.90 -4.06 -3.55
CA SER A 58 2.98 -5.16 -3.86
C SER A 58 3.48 -6.46 -3.28
N VAL A 59 2.57 -7.17 -2.64
CA VAL A 59 2.65 -8.62 -2.56
C VAL A 59 2.76 -9.15 -4.00
N PRO A 60 3.74 -10.01 -4.33
CA PRO A 60 3.86 -10.55 -5.68
C PRO A 60 2.53 -11.17 -6.10
N PRO A 61 2.09 -11.02 -7.37
CA PRO A 61 0.81 -11.51 -7.83
C PRO A 61 0.78 -13.03 -7.66
N VAL A 62 0.06 -13.48 -6.64
CA VAL A 62 -0.24 -14.90 -6.44
C VAL A 62 -1.30 -15.22 -7.48
N HIS A 63 -0.87 -15.71 -8.64
CA HIS A 63 -1.79 -16.29 -9.61
C HIS A 63 -2.41 -17.50 -8.92
N VAL A 64 -3.69 -17.42 -8.55
CA VAL A 64 -4.48 -18.60 -8.26
C VAL A 64 -4.55 -19.34 -9.60
N ALA A 65 -3.79 -20.42 -9.74
CA ALA A 65 -3.95 -21.31 -10.88
C ALA A 65 -5.40 -21.82 -10.82
N GLU A 66 -6.18 -21.53 -11.86
CA GLU A 66 -7.48 -22.14 -12.11
C GLU A 66 -7.31 -23.65 -11.88
N ALA A 67 -8.14 -24.23 -11.01
CA ALA A 67 -8.15 -25.67 -10.80
C ALA A 67 -8.45 -26.32 -12.15
N GLY A 68 -7.56 -27.21 -12.61
CA GLY A 68 -7.81 -28.00 -13.79
C GLY A 68 -9.12 -28.77 -13.63
N GLU A 69 -10.11 -28.44 -14.44
CA GLU A 69 -11.22 -29.34 -14.74
C GLU A 69 -10.68 -30.47 -15.61
N ASP A 70 -10.10 -31.49 -14.96
CA ASP A 70 -10.03 -32.84 -15.52
C ASP A 70 -11.32 -33.57 -15.10
N GLY A 71 -12.12 -33.92 -16.10
CA GLY A 71 -13.34 -34.71 -15.96
C GLY A 71 -13.84 -35.15 -17.34
N ASP A 72 -13.13 -36.13 -17.93
CA ASP A 72 -13.67 -37.06 -18.93
C ASP A 72 -15.02 -37.63 -18.46
N ASP A 73 -16.06 -37.61 -19.32
CA ASP A 73 -17.13 -38.62 -19.33
C ASP A 73 -17.97 -38.55 -20.64
N ASP A 74 -17.85 -39.63 -21.44
CA ASP A 74 -18.79 -40.31 -22.38
C ASP A 74 -19.82 -39.55 -23.27
N ASP A 75 -19.65 -39.63 -24.60
CA ASP A 75 -20.43 -40.45 -25.62
C ASP A 75 -20.08 -40.00 -27.07
#